data_AF-A0AAD7GPW5-F1
#
_entry.id   AF-A0AAD7GPW5-F1
#
_cell.length_a   1.000
_cell.length_b   1.000
_cell.length_c   1.000
_cell.angle_alpha   90.00
_cell.angle_beta   90.00
_cell.angle_gamma   90.00
#
_symmetry.space_group_name_H-M   'P 1'
#
loop_
_entity.id
_entity.type
_entity.pdbx_description
1 polymer ?
#
loop_
_entity_poly.entity_id
_entity_poly.type
_entity_poly.pdbx_seq_one_letter_code
_entity_poly.pdbx_strand_id
1 'polypeptide(L)'
;CRQCPNKEFRSEVALHQHHRQAAGHPFCSPCDKYFRDEQALETHKAISHPEFVCKTCRSGFHTQSALEDHYRGKANTIHPNCPRCGKGFFDQFAMEEHSAALHSNCRCPACRQQFYTPEDITKHFGASPNHPKCTRCKQGFLDDMALN
;
A
#
# COMPACT_ATOMS: atom_id res chain seq x y z
N CYS A 1 42.46 -0.72 -5.45
CA CYS A 1 41.22 -0.50 -4.70
C CYS A 1 40.82 0.96 -4.92
N ARG A 2 39.59 1.24 -5.38
CA ARG A 2 39.16 2.63 -5.63
C ARG A 2 38.93 3.42 -4.34
N GLN A 3 38.84 2.71 -3.22
CA GLN A 3 38.59 3.21 -1.88
C GLN A 3 39.87 3.29 -1.03
N CYS A 4 41.02 2.83 -1.55
CA CYS A 4 42.32 2.87 -0.86
C CYS A 4 43.40 3.35 -1.84
N PRO A 5 43.86 4.61 -1.72
CA PRO A 5 44.78 5.24 -2.68
C PRO A 5 46.11 4.48 -2.88
N ASN A 6 46.60 3.80 -1.84
CA ASN A 6 47.90 3.10 -1.85
C ASN A 6 47.77 1.58 -1.89
N LYS A 7 46.63 1.05 -2.33
CA LYS A 7 46.38 -0.41 -2.40
C LYS A 7 45.98 -0.82 -3.80
N GLU A 8 46.94 -1.36 -4.53
CA GLU A 8 46.75 -1.93 -5.87
C GLU A 8 46.72 -3.45 -5.82
N PHE A 9 45.93 -4.06 -6.70
CA PHE A 9 45.72 -5.52 -6.73
C PHE A 9 45.86 -6.01 -8.16
N ARG A 10 46.57 -7.13 -8.33
CA ARG A 10 46.84 -7.74 -9.64
C ARG A 10 45.71 -8.63 -10.16
N SER A 11 44.68 -8.89 -9.35
CA SER A 11 43.52 -9.69 -9.73
C SER A 11 42.26 -9.25 -8.97
N GLU A 12 41.10 -9.55 -9.54
CA GLU A 12 39.80 -9.29 -8.91
C GLU A 12 39.62 -10.09 -7.61
N VAL A 13 40.09 -11.34 -7.59
CA VAL A 13 40.06 -12.19 -6.38
C VAL A 13 40.86 -11.55 -5.23
N ALA A 14 42.04 -10.99 -5.52
CA ALA A 14 42.86 -10.33 -4.51
C ALA A 14 42.23 -9.02 -4.01
N LEU A 15 41.58 -8.26 -4.90
CA LEU A 15 40.81 -7.07 -4.53
C LEU A 15 39.62 -7.43 -3.63
N HIS A 16 38.89 -8.50 -3.97
CA HIS A 16 37.72 -8.96 -3.24
C HIS A 16 38.12 -9.52 -1.85
N GLN A 17 39.23 -10.25 -1.78
CA GLN A 17 39.83 -10.69 -0.51
C GLN A 17 40.26 -9.50 0.36
N HIS A 18 40.85 -8.45 -0.23
CA HIS A 18 41.19 -7.23 0.50
C HIS A 18 39.96 -6.55 1.12
N HIS A 19 38.86 -6.44 0.39
CA HIS A 19 37.62 -5.89 0.94
C HIS A 19 37.06 -6.75 2.09
N ARG A 20 37.14 -8.09 1.99
CA ARG A 20 36.67 -9.01 3.04
C ARG A 20 37.57 -9.04 4.28
N GLN A 21 38.88 -8.97 4.11
CA GLN A 21 39.84 -9.30 5.17
C GLN A 21 40.49 -8.09 5.85
N ALA A 22 40.50 -6.89 5.25
CA ALA A 22 41.53 -5.93 5.63
C ALA A 22 41.22 -4.43 5.66
N ALA A 23 39.97 -3.95 5.50
CA ALA A 23 39.81 -2.49 5.37
C ALA A 23 38.55 -1.82 5.92
N GLY A 24 37.67 -2.52 6.64
CA GLY A 24 36.47 -1.87 7.22
C GLY A 24 35.59 -1.18 6.16
N HIS A 25 35.63 -1.68 4.92
CA HIS A 25 34.78 -1.16 3.85
C HIS A 25 33.35 -1.64 4.05
N PRO A 26 32.37 -0.72 4.05
CA PRO A 26 30.98 -1.10 4.14
C PRO A 26 30.55 -1.95 2.95
N PHE A 27 29.69 -2.93 3.23
CA PHE A 27 29.30 -3.98 2.29
C PHE A 27 27.78 -4.02 2.10
N CYS A 28 27.35 -4.07 0.84
CA CYS A 28 25.95 -4.26 0.47
C CYS A 28 25.68 -5.74 0.22
N SER A 29 25.11 -6.42 1.22
CA SER A 29 24.72 -7.84 1.12
C SER A 29 23.75 -8.14 -0.04
N PRO A 30 22.74 -7.29 -0.33
CA PRO A 30 21.83 -7.55 -1.46
C PRO A 30 22.46 -7.61 -2.86
N CYS A 31 23.66 -7.06 -3.10
CA CYS A 31 24.29 -7.07 -4.43
C CYS A 31 25.81 -7.29 -4.43
N ASP A 32 26.37 -7.75 -3.31
CA ASP A 32 27.79 -8.06 -3.10
C ASP A 32 28.77 -6.93 -3.44
N LYS A 33 28.36 -5.67 -3.27
CA LYS A 33 29.19 -4.48 -3.55
C LYS A 33 29.82 -3.89 -2.30
N TYR A 34 31.04 -3.38 -2.44
CA TYR A 34 31.79 -2.69 -1.38
C TYR A 34 31.89 -1.19 -1.63
N PHE A 35 31.82 -0.40 -0.56
CA PHE A 35 31.75 1.05 -0.59
C PHE A 35 32.90 1.69 0.19
N ARG A 36 33.17 2.96 -0.10
CA ARG A 36 34.27 3.70 0.53
C ARG A 36 34.00 4.07 1.99
N ASP A 37 32.73 4.28 2.34
CA ASP A 37 32.26 4.75 3.64
C ASP A 37 30.78 4.37 3.82
N GLU A 38 30.29 4.51 5.06
CA GLU A 38 28.93 4.08 5.43
C GLU A 38 27.87 4.95 4.74
N GLN A 39 28.16 6.24 4.53
CA GLN A 39 27.25 7.16 3.85
C GLN A 39 27.04 6.80 2.37
N ALA A 40 28.09 6.30 1.71
CA ALA A 40 28.03 5.81 0.34
C ALA A 40 27.26 4.49 0.25
N LEU A 41 27.41 3.60 1.24
CA LEU A 41 26.59 2.39 1.32
C LEU A 41 25.11 2.74 1.55
N GLU A 42 24.82 3.67 2.47
CA GLU A 42 23.45 4.04 2.80
C GLU A 42 22.75 4.71 1.62
N THR A 43 23.43 5.62 0.93
CA THR A 43 22.93 6.21 -0.33
C THR A 43 22.69 5.14 -1.39
N HIS A 44 23.59 4.17 -1.50
CA HIS A 44 23.43 3.07 -2.45
C HIS A 44 22.23 2.18 -2.11
N LYS A 45 22.07 1.78 -0.84
CA LYS A 45 20.93 1.00 -0.37
C LYS A 45 19.63 1.74 -0.64
N ALA A 46 19.57 3.01 -0.26
CA ALA A 46 18.44 3.87 -0.53
C ALA A 46 18.08 3.81 -2.01
N ILE A 47 19.00 4.05 -2.94
CA ILE A 47 18.67 4.13 -4.38
C ILE A 47 18.42 2.75 -5.01
N SER A 48 19.25 1.76 -4.70
CA SER A 48 19.36 0.49 -5.46
C SER A 48 18.56 -0.65 -4.84
N HIS A 49 18.21 -0.53 -3.55
CA HIS A 49 17.48 -1.54 -2.80
C HIS A 49 16.21 -0.92 -2.20
N PRO A 50 15.24 -0.54 -3.05
CA PRO A 50 13.97 -0.01 -2.58
C PRO A 50 13.29 -1.00 -1.62
N GLU A 51 12.83 -0.49 -0.49
CA GLU A 51 12.20 -1.30 0.56
C GLU A 51 10.82 -1.83 0.13
N PHE A 52 10.10 -1.07 -0.69
CA PHE A 52 8.73 -1.36 -1.08
C PHE A 52 8.70 -1.94 -2.49
N VAL A 53 8.59 -3.26 -2.61
CA VAL A 53 8.61 -3.95 -3.91
C VAL A 53 7.23 -4.50 -4.23
N CYS A 54 6.73 -4.17 -5.42
CA CYS A 54 5.54 -4.78 -5.98
C CYS A 54 5.78 -6.27 -6.20
N LYS A 55 5.00 -7.13 -5.54
CA LYS A 55 5.16 -8.60 -5.66
C LYS A 55 4.80 -9.12 -7.06
N THR A 56 3.94 -8.41 -7.79
CA THR A 56 3.43 -8.81 -9.10
C THR A 56 4.38 -8.46 -10.24
N CYS A 57 4.80 -7.19 -10.35
CA CYS A 57 5.67 -6.72 -11.46
C CYS A 57 7.12 -6.45 -11.05
N ARG A 58 7.47 -6.68 -9.77
CA ARG A 58 8.83 -6.51 -9.20
C ARG A 58 9.38 -5.08 -9.27
N SER A 59 8.54 -4.09 -9.58
CA SER A 59 8.90 -2.67 -9.48
C SER A 59 9.17 -2.28 -8.04
N GLY A 60 10.26 -1.55 -7.80
CA GLY A 60 10.68 -1.11 -6.48
C GLY A 60 10.41 0.38 -6.25
N PHE A 61 10.02 0.72 -5.03
CA PHE A 61 9.63 2.05 -4.57
C PHE A 61 10.30 2.36 -3.24
N HIS A 62 10.62 3.65 -3.03
CA HIS A 62 11.30 4.15 -1.83
C HIS A 62 10.36 4.58 -0.71
N THR A 63 9.05 4.65 -1.00
CA THR A 63 8.04 5.00 0.00
C THR A 63 6.80 4.13 -0.18
N GLN A 64 6.10 3.89 0.93
CA GLN A 64 4.82 3.19 0.93
C GLN A 64 3.78 3.92 0.05
N SER A 65 3.71 5.25 0.10
CA SER A 65 2.77 6.03 -0.73
C SER A 65 3.03 5.83 -2.23
N ALA A 66 4.29 5.79 -2.65
CA ALA A 66 4.62 5.58 -4.07
C ALA A 66 4.21 4.17 -4.55
N LEU A 67 4.35 3.15 -3.70
CA LEU A 67 3.83 1.81 -3.98
C LEU A 67 2.29 1.79 -4.06
N GLU A 68 1.62 2.54 -3.19
CA GLU A 68 0.15 2.67 -3.23
C GLU A 68 -0.36 3.46 -4.44
N ASP A 69 0.35 4.50 -4.86
CA ASP A 69 0.09 5.22 -6.10
C ASP A 69 0.29 4.30 -7.32
N HIS A 70 1.30 3.43 -7.27
CA HIS A 70 1.52 2.41 -8.29
C HIS A 70 0.33 1.45 -8.43
N TYR A 71 -0.28 1.01 -7.31
CA TYR A 71 -1.50 0.21 -7.35
C TYR A 71 -2.69 1.00 -7.90
N ARG A 72 -2.78 2.31 -7.62
CA ARG A 72 -3.85 3.19 -8.10
C ARG A 72 -3.73 3.60 -9.58
N GLY A 73 -2.61 3.32 -10.24
CA GLY A 73 -2.32 3.74 -11.62
C GLY A 73 -3.39 3.31 -12.64
N LYS A 74 -3.90 4.30 -13.38
CA LYS A 74 -5.12 4.28 -14.23
C LYS A 74 -5.12 3.34 -15.45
N ALA A 75 -4.08 2.53 -15.66
CA ALA A 75 -3.93 1.68 -16.83
C ALA A 75 -3.02 0.45 -16.62
N ASN A 76 -2.94 -0.09 -15.40
CA ASN A 76 -2.21 -1.34 -15.15
C ASN A 76 -3.21 -2.49 -15.06
N THR A 77 -3.37 -3.26 -16.14
CA THR A 77 -4.14 -4.54 -16.16
C THR A 77 -3.60 -5.61 -15.20
N ILE A 78 -2.51 -5.30 -14.49
CA ILE A 78 -1.75 -6.17 -13.60
C ILE A 78 -2.33 -6.18 -12.18
N HIS A 79 -2.96 -5.08 -11.75
CA HIS A 79 -3.45 -4.93 -10.37
C HIS A 79 -4.97 -4.80 -10.35
N PRO A 80 -5.67 -5.46 -9.41
CA PRO A 80 -7.12 -5.36 -9.34
C PRO A 80 -7.55 -4.01 -8.79
N ASN A 81 -8.51 -3.40 -9.49
CA ASN A 81 -9.20 -2.20 -9.04
C ASN A 81 -10.57 -2.55 -8.52
N CYS A 82 -10.98 -1.87 -7.45
CA CYS A 82 -12.36 -1.89 -7.01
C CYS A 82 -13.25 -1.31 -8.13
N PRO A 83 -14.21 -2.08 -8.67
CA PRO A 83 -15.07 -1.62 -9.76
C PRO A 83 -16.03 -0.49 -9.34
N ARG A 84 -16.19 -0.27 -8.03
CA ARG A 84 -17.10 0.75 -7.47
C ARG A 84 -16.42 2.11 -7.30
N CYS A 85 -15.26 2.15 -6.65
CA CYS A 85 -14.57 3.40 -6.34
C CYS A 85 -13.28 3.63 -7.15
N GLY A 86 -12.85 2.66 -7.95
CA GLY A 86 -11.64 2.74 -8.77
C GLY A 86 -10.33 2.61 -7.99
N LYS A 87 -10.37 2.45 -6.66
CA LYS A 87 -9.18 2.23 -5.82
C LYS A 87 -8.46 0.95 -6.28
N GLY A 88 -7.15 1.03 -6.47
CA GLY A 88 -6.32 -0.12 -6.86
C GLY A 88 -5.71 -0.83 -5.66
N PHE A 89 -5.46 -2.13 -5.80
CA PHE A 89 -4.97 -3.02 -4.74
C PHE A 89 -3.81 -3.88 -5.23
N PHE A 90 -3.02 -4.42 -4.30
CA PHE A 90 -1.88 -5.27 -4.63
C PHE A 90 -2.28 -6.68 -5.08
N ASP A 91 -3.45 -7.15 -4.65
CA ASP A 91 -4.03 -8.43 -5.07
C ASP A 91 -5.57 -8.43 -4.97
N GLN A 92 -6.17 -9.52 -5.46
CA GLN A 92 -7.61 -9.68 -5.54
C GLN A 92 -8.25 -9.77 -4.16
N PHE A 93 -7.59 -10.44 -3.21
CA PHE A 93 -8.10 -10.62 -1.86
C PHE A 93 -8.22 -9.30 -1.11
N ALA A 94 -7.21 -8.43 -1.19
CA ALA A 94 -7.25 -7.10 -0.59
C ALA A 94 -8.33 -6.20 -1.21
N MET A 95 -8.57 -6.34 -2.52
CA MET A 95 -9.66 -5.64 -3.20
C MET A 95 -11.03 -6.14 -2.73
N GLU A 96 -11.19 -7.46 -2.61
CA GLU A 96 -12.43 -8.09 -2.14
C GLU A 96 -12.73 -7.74 -0.68
N GLU A 97 -11.74 -7.76 0.20
CA GLU A 97 -11.88 -7.35 1.60
C GLU A 97 -12.30 -5.87 1.69
N HIS A 98 -11.65 -5.00 0.91
CA HIS A 98 -12.06 -3.60 0.79
C HIS A 98 -13.50 -3.46 0.31
N SER A 99 -13.88 -4.19 -0.75
CA SER A 99 -15.23 -4.14 -1.29
C SER A 99 -16.25 -4.69 -0.31
N ALA A 100 -15.91 -5.72 0.45
CA ALA A 100 -16.77 -6.29 1.47
C ALA A 100 -16.97 -5.32 2.65
N ALA A 101 -15.92 -4.59 3.04
CA ALA A 101 -15.96 -3.66 4.17
C ALA A 101 -16.60 -2.29 3.83
N LEU A 102 -16.32 -1.73 2.66
CA LEU A 102 -16.71 -0.37 2.28
C LEU A 102 -17.72 -0.29 1.14
N HIS A 103 -18.00 -1.41 0.48
CA HIS A 103 -19.01 -1.54 -0.55
C HIS A 103 -19.97 -2.70 -0.25
N SER A 104 -20.15 -3.01 1.04
CA SER A 104 -21.18 -3.94 1.51
C SER A 104 -22.49 -3.45 0.91
N ASN A 105 -23.04 -4.17 -0.06
CA ASN A 105 -24.27 -3.78 -0.75
C ASN A 105 -25.44 -3.88 0.25
N CYS A 106 -25.58 -2.88 1.10
CA CYS A 106 -26.59 -2.79 2.13
C CYS A 106 -27.88 -2.33 1.47
N ARG A 107 -28.93 -3.16 1.53
CA ARG A 107 -30.24 -2.80 1.01
C ARG A 107 -31.15 -2.45 2.18
N CYS A 108 -31.81 -1.30 2.11
CA CYS A 108 -32.88 -1.02 3.06
C CYS A 108 -34.01 -2.04 2.86
N PRO A 109 -34.40 -2.80 3.89
CA PRO A 109 -35.42 -3.84 3.74
C PRO A 109 -36.83 -3.27 3.48
N ALA A 110 -37.12 -2.06 3.97
CA ALA A 110 -38.44 -1.43 3.80
C ALA A 110 -38.61 -0.79 2.41
N CYS A 111 -37.69 0.09 1.99
CA CYS A 111 -37.83 0.86 0.74
C CYS A 111 -36.97 0.34 -0.42
N ARG A 112 -36.18 -0.73 -0.19
CA ARG A 112 -35.33 -1.39 -1.19
C ARG A 112 -34.22 -0.54 -1.82
N GLN A 113 -34.01 0.69 -1.35
CA GLN A 113 -32.87 1.51 -1.75
C GLN A 113 -31.55 0.83 -1.38
N GLN A 114 -30.56 1.03 -2.24
CA GLN A 114 -29.27 0.39 -2.17
C GLN A 114 -28.23 1.40 -1.68
N PHE A 115 -27.43 0.96 -0.71
CA PHE A 115 -26.37 1.71 -0.06
C PHE A 115 -25.07 0.93 -0.18
N TYR A 116 -23.97 1.65 -0.10
CA TYR A 116 -22.64 1.09 -0.29
C TYR A 116 -21.87 0.98 1.02
N THR A 117 -22.27 1.72 2.07
CA THR A 117 -21.70 1.61 3.41
C THR A 117 -22.79 1.47 4.48
N PRO A 118 -22.48 0.89 5.65
CA PRO A 118 -23.33 0.93 6.82
C PRO A 118 -23.64 2.36 7.32
N GLU A 119 -22.70 3.31 7.16
CA GLU A 119 -22.99 4.71 7.50
C GLU A 119 -24.04 5.33 6.57
N ASP A 120 -24.02 5.01 5.28
CA ASP A 120 -24.98 5.56 4.31
C ASP A 120 -26.40 5.08 4.59
N ILE A 121 -26.60 3.80 4.90
CA ILE A 121 -27.93 3.27 5.28
C ILE A 121 -28.41 3.84 6.61
N THR A 122 -27.49 4.12 7.55
CA THR A 122 -27.84 4.76 8.84
C THR A 122 -28.29 6.21 8.64
N LYS A 123 -27.59 6.98 7.81
CA LYS A 123 -27.97 8.36 7.46
C LYS A 123 -29.28 8.41 6.68
N HIS A 124 -29.51 7.42 5.82
CA HIS A 124 -30.75 7.30 5.03
C HIS A 124 -32.00 7.30 5.92
N PHE A 125 -32.00 6.59 7.05
CA PHE A 125 -33.17 6.55 7.94
C PHE A 125 -33.59 7.94 8.43
N GLY A 126 -32.64 8.86 8.66
CA GLY A 126 -32.91 10.23 9.14
C GLY A 126 -33.26 11.25 8.06
N ALA A 127 -32.87 10.98 6.82
CA ALA A 127 -33.05 11.86 5.66
C ALA A 127 -34.22 11.45 4.76
N SER A 128 -34.61 10.18 4.77
CA SER A 128 -35.66 9.66 3.91
C SER A 128 -37.06 9.95 4.46
N PRO A 129 -37.99 10.44 3.62
CA PRO A 129 -39.39 10.61 4.02
C PRO A 129 -40.13 9.28 4.18
N ASN A 130 -39.56 8.17 3.70
CA ASN A 130 -40.16 6.83 3.76
C ASN A 130 -39.85 6.10 5.08
N HIS A 131 -39.25 6.80 6.05
CA HIS A 131 -38.78 6.24 7.31
C HIS A 131 -39.20 7.11 8.49
N PRO A 132 -39.60 6.51 9.63
CA PRO A 132 -40.05 7.27 10.77
C PRO A 132 -38.90 7.98 11.47
N LYS A 133 -39.19 9.19 11.96
CA LYS A 133 -38.21 10.08 12.57
C LYS A 133 -38.71 10.54 13.93
N CYS A 134 -37.88 10.42 14.95
CA CYS A 134 -38.21 10.92 16.29
C CYS A 134 -38.40 12.43 16.23
N THR A 135 -39.58 12.89 16.66
CA THR A 135 -39.93 14.31 16.65
C THR A 135 -39.10 15.13 17.65
N ARG A 136 -38.62 14.48 18.73
CA ARG A 136 -37.83 15.08 19.82
C ARG A 136 -36.34 15.16 19.48
N CYS A 137 -35.69 14.05 19.16
CA CYS A 137 -34.23 14.00 18.91
C CYS A 137 -33.84 14.08 17.43
N LYS A 138 -34.80 14.04 16.50
CA LYS A 138 -34.59 14.07 15.04
C LYS A 138 -33.78 12.88 14.48
N GLN A 139 -33.57 11.82 15.25
CA GLN A 139 -33.02 10.56 14.75
C GLN A 139 -34.04 9.84 13.86
N GLY A 140 -33.58 9.24 12.76
CA GLY A 140 -34.42 8.39 11.90
C GLY A 140 -34.22 6.91 12.16
N PHE A 141 -35.26 6.12 11.89
CA PHE A 141 -35.35 4.71 12.23
C PHE A 141 -35.81 3.87 11.03
N LEU A 142 -35.62 2.56 11.12
CA LEU A 142 -36.01 1.64 10.04
C LEU A 142 -37.53 1.62 9.84
N ASP A 143 -38.26 1.49 10.93
CA ASP A 143 -39.72 1.37 11.01
C ASP A 143 -40.23 1.91 12.36
N ASP A 144 -41.55 1.98 12.51
CA ASP A 144 -42.17 2.53 13.73
C ASP A 144 -41.86 1.67 14.97
N MET A 145 -41.56 0.39 14.78
CA MET A 145 -41.17 -0.52 15.86
C MET A 145 -39.78 -0.19 16.42
N ALA A 146 -38.85 0.22 15.55
CA ALA A 146 -37.52 0.66 15.94
C ALA A 146 -37.50 2.07 16.57
N LEU A 147 -38.54 2.88 16.36
CA LEU A 147 -38.69 4.21 16.94
C LEU A 147 -39.25 4.18 18.38
N ASN A 148 -40.03 3.15 18.72
CA ASN A 148 -40.83 3.07 19.94
C ASN A 148 -40.10 2.36 21.09
#